data_AF-A0A0U2V7M3-F1
#
_entry.id   AF-A0A0U2V7M3-F1
#
_cell.length_a   1.000
_cell.length_b   1.000
_cell.length_c   1.000
_cell.angle_alpha   90.00
_cell.angle_beta   90.00
_cell.angle_gamma   90.00
#
_symmetry.space_group_name_H-M   'P 1'
#
loop_
_entity.id
_entity.type
_entity.pdbx_description
1 polymer ?
#
loop_
_entity_poly.entity_id
_entity_poly.type
_entity_poly.pdbx_seq_one_letter_code
_entity_poly.pdbx_strand_id
1 'polypeptide(L)'
;MKQGYLFSLLFLLHLQQVFAPVPRCSPLIIINKVPESMSLTSDMNPYFPVAECEYGGPMQAILAGDFNSVFILDEPGKIPLHNLYELVWIVKKGWPRLQRILAGEEEFKFSPEILLEGYRGDQKTPRLQQLGHGTSRDKTKIDQTFSQSVQELLDLERRRRRK
;
A
#
# COMPACT_ATOMS: atom_id res chain seq x y z
N MET A 1 34.28 16.34 -1.44
CA MET A 1 33.29 15.50 -2.16
C MET A 1 32.80 14.25 -1.39
N LYS A 2 33.36 13.84 -0.24
CA LYS A 2 32.92 12.60 0.46
C LYS A 2 31.77 12.78 1.48
N GLN A 3 31.60 13.99 2.03
CA GLN A 3 30.58 14.28 3.06
C GLN A 3 29.14 14.26 2.52
N GLY A 4 28.93 14.74 1.29
CA GLY A 4 27.61 14.82 0.66
C GLY A 4 27.01 13.45 0.36
N TYR A 5 27.84 12.48 -0.05
CA TYR A 5 27.37 11.11 -0.27
C TYR A 5 26.98 10.42 1.03
N LEU A 6 27.67 10.68 2.15
CA LEU A 6 27.29 10.11 3.44
C LEU A 6 25.92 10.63 3.91
N PHE A 7 25.66 11.93 3.72
CA PHE A 7 24.35 12.53 4.01
C PHE A 7 23.25 12.04 3.07
N SER A 8 23.52 11.93 1.76
CA SER A 8 22.58 11.32 0.81
C SER A 8 22.32 9.84 1.10
N LEU A 9 23.35 9.07 1.51
CA LEU A 9 23.20 7.66 1.86
C LEU A 9 22.44 7.49 3.17
N LEU A 10 22.71 8.33 4.18
CA LEU A 10 21.94 8.38 5.44
C LEU A 10 20.50 8.82 5.21
N PHE A 11 20.25 9.76 4.30
CA PHE A 11 18.92 10.19 3.89
C PHE A 11 18.17 9.09 3.12
N LEU A 12 18.87 8.34 2.25
CA LEU A 12 18.35 7.16 1.56
C LEU A 12 18.10 5.98 2.51
N LEU A 13 18.86 5.85 3.60
CA LEU A 13 18.63 4.86 4.67
C LEU A 13 17.50 5.28 5.63
N HIS A 14 17.20 6.58 5.75
CA HIS A 14 16.07 7.14 6.51
C HIS A 14 14.78 7.28 5.69
N LEU A 15 14.87 7.19 4.36
CA LEU A 15 13.77 6.70 3.54
C LEU A 15 13.61 5.21 3.87
N GLN A 16 13.15 4.89 5.08
CA GLN A 16 12.51 3.62 5.34
C GLN A 16 11.31 3.58 4.40
N GLN A 17 11.55 2.97 3.25
CA GLN A 17 10.61 2.67 2.20
C GLN A 17 9.56 1.74 2.78
N VAL A 18 8.66 2.30 3.58
CA VAL A 18 7.36 1.67 3.74
C VAL A 18 6.61 2.09 2.50
N PHE A 19 6.81 1.27 1.47
CA PHE A 19 5.76 1.09 0.49
C PHE A 19 4.51 0.72 1.30
N ALA A 20 3.43 1.37 0.93
CA ALA A 20 2.18 1.43 1.65
C ALA A 20 1.70 0.09 2.26
N PRO A 21 0.80 0.10 3.25
CA PRO A 21 0.06 1.22 3.76
C PRO A 21 0.74 1.91 4.96
N VAL A 22 0.75 3.24 4.94
CA VAL A 22 0.86 4.03 6.17
C VAL A 22 -0.47 4.04 6.92
N PRO A 23 -0.49 4.31 8.23
CA PRO A 23 -1.74 4.44 8.99
C PRO A 23 -2.69 5.50 8.40
N ARG A 24 -4.01 5.29 8.53
CA ARG A 24 -5.07 6.12 7.91
C ARG A 24 -5.09 7.58 8.37
N CYS A 25 -4.66 7.86 9.59
CA CYS A 25 -4.52 9.22 10.13
C CYS A 25 -3.08 9.73 10.06
N SER A 26 -2.17 9.04 9.35
CA SER A 26 -0.79 9.48 9.19
C SER A 26 -0.72 10.83 8.45
N PRO A 27 0.19 11.75 8.82
CA PRO A 27 0.47 12.96 8.02
C PRO A 27 1.00 12.64 6.61
N LEU A 28 1.38 11.38 6.36
CA LEU A 28 1.90 10.89 5.08
C LEU A 28 0.88 10.02 4.33
N ILE A 29 -0.42 10.14 4.61
CA ILE A 29 -1.48 9.32 3.97
C ILE A 29 -1.45 9.33 2.44
N ILE A 30 -0.89 10.40 1.86
CA ILE A 30 -0.67 10.53 0.41
C ILE A 30 0.14 9.37 -0.18
N ILE A 31 1.03 8.75 0.61
CA ILE A 31 1.82 7.57 0.20
C ILE A 31 0.90 6.40 -0.18
N ASN A 32 -0.24 6.25 0.47
CA ASN A 32 -1.24 5.22 0.13
C ASN A 32 -2.08 5.65 -1.07
N LYS A 33 -2.37 6.95 -1.18
CA LYS A 33 -3.26 7.46 -2.21
C LYS A 33 -2.62 7.46 -3.60
N VAL A 34 -1.31 7.65 -3.71
CA VAL A 34 -0.58 7.52 -4.99
C VAL A 34 -0.83 6.16 -5.65
N PRO A 35 -0.50 5.01 -5.04
CA PRO A 35 -0.76 3.73 -5.66
C PRO A 35 -2.25 3.40 -5.82
N GLU A 36 -3.10 3.85 -4.89
CA GLU A 36 -4.56 3.72 -4.99
C GLU A 36 -5.17 4.47 -6.18
N SER A 37 -4.54 5.57 -6.62
CA SER A 37 -5.00 6.45 -7.70
C SER A 37 -4.78 5.90 -9.11
N MET A 38 -4.13 4.74 -9.25
CA MET A 38 -3.76 4.13 -10.53
C MET A 38 -4.31 2.70 -10.64
N SER A 39 -4.97 2.35 -11.75
CA SER A 39 -5.47 0.98 -11.96
C SER A 39 -4.37 -0.06 -12.03
N LEU A 40 -3.14 0.33 -12.35
CA LEU A 40 -2.00 -0.59 -12.31
C LEU A 40 -1.78 -1.14 -10.90
N THR A 41 -1.86 -0.27 -9.89
CA THR A 41 -1.34 -0.51 -8.53
C THR A 41 -2.39 -0.46 -7.42
N SER A 42 -3.65 -0.15 -7.73
CA SER A 42 -4.69 0.10 -6.72
C SER A 42 -5.06 -1.12 -5.86
N ASP A 43 -4.67 -2.33 -6.26
CA ASP A 43 -4.83 -3.58 -5.50
C ASP A 43 -3.50 -4.18 -5.02
N MET A 44 -2.40 -3.39 -4.99
CA MET A 44 -1.06 -3.92 -4.65
C MET A 44 -0.96 -4.48 -3.24
N ASN A 45 -1.80 -3.98 -2.34
CA ASN A 45 -1.76 -4.33 -0.93
C ASN A 45 -3.19 -4.71 -0.47
N PRO A 46 -3.36 -5.80 0.31
CA PRO A 46 -4.67 -6.18 0.87
C PRO A 46 -5.39 -5.09 1.65
N TYR A 47 -4.65 -4.08 2.10
CA TYR A 47 -5.17 -2.97 2.88
C TYR A 47 -5.77 -1.86 2.00
N PHE A 48 -5.61 -1.95 0.67
CA PHE A 48 -6.14 -0.98 -0.28
C PHE A 48 -7.56 -1.33 -0.75
N PRO A 49 -8.44 -0.31 -0.86
CA PRO A 49 -8.24 1.10 -0.49
C PRO A 49 -8.13 1.36 1.03
N VAL A 50 -7.27 2.31 1.41
CA VAL A 50 -7.14 2.74 2.80
C VAL A 50 -8.28 3.70 3.13
N ALA A 51 -8.90 3.44 4.29
CA ALA A 51 -9.98 4.26 4.81
C ALA A 51 -9.50 5.67 5.14
N GLU A 52 -10.42 6.62 5.17
CA GLU A 52 -10.15 7.97 5.65
C GLU A 52 -9.89 7.98 7.16
N CYS A 53 -9.29 9.05 7.64
CA CYS A 53 -9.07 9.27 9.06
C CYS A 53 -10.37 9.63 9.78
N GLU A 54 -10.82 8.80 10.71
CA GLU A 54 -12.04 8.99 11.50
C GLU A 54 -12.00 10.25 12.39
N TYR A 55 -10.80 10.73 12.72
CA TYR A 55 -10.60 11.96 13.50
C TYR A 55 -10.51 13.22 12.61
N GLY A 56 -10.54 13.06 11.28
CA GLY A 56 -10.39 14.15 10.31
C GLY A 56 -8.94 14.62 10.10
N GLY A 57 -7.97 14.10 10.86
CA GLY A 57 -6.57 14.43 10.68
C GLY A 57 -5.63 13.89 11.75
N PRO A 58 -4.30 13.98 11.51
CA PRO A 58 -3.28 13.48 12.41
C PRO A 58 -3.31 14.15 13.78
N MET A 59 -3.53 15.47 13.83
CA MET A 59 -3.55 16.22 15.10
C MET A 59 -4.73 15.83 15.97
N GLN A 60 -5.91 15.65 15.38
CA GLN A 60 -7.12 15.25 16.09
C GLN A 60 -6.99 13.83 16.63
N ALA A 61 -6.37 12.92 15.87
CA ALA A 61 -6.08 11.56 16.32
C ALA A 61 -5.11 11.52 17.51
N ILE A 62 -4.05 12.34 17.46
CA ILE A 62 -3.09 12.48 18.59
C ILE A 62 -3.80 13.04 19.83
N LEU A 63 -4.64 14.07 19.67
CA LEU A 63 -5.40 14.66 20.78
C LEU A 63 -6.42 13.66 21.36
N ALA A 64 -6.94 12.75 20.55
CA ALA A 64 -7.78 11.64 20.99
C ALA A 64 -7.00 10.48 21.64
N GLY A 65 -5.66 10.53 21.63
CA GLY A 65 -4.79 9.48 22.18
C GLY A 65 -4.58 8.27 21.28
N ASP A 66 -5.01 8.32 20.01
CA ASP A 66 -4.90 7.21 19.05
C ASP A 66 -3.60 7.35 18.22
N PHE A 67 -2.48 7.05 18.87
CA PHE A 67 -1.16 7.10 18.25
C PHE A 67 -0.95 6.04 17.16
N ASN A 68 -1.60 4.87 17.30
CA ASN A 68 -1.56 3.76 16.35
C ASN A 68 -2.08 4.16 14.97
N SER A 69 -3.18 4.92 14.94
CA SER A 69 -3.77 5.40 13.69
C SER A 69 -2.91 6.43 12.95
N VAL A 70 -1.88 6.99 13.60
CA VAL A 70 -1.03 8.08 13.08
C VAL A 70 0.38 7.60 12.74
N PHE A 71 1.00 6.82 13.63
CA PHE A 71 2.42 6.47 13.55
C PHE A 71 2.64 5.03 13.10
N ILE A 72 3.39 4.87 12.00
CA ILE A 72 3.69 3.57 11.40
C ILE A 72 4.53 2.65 12.30
N LEU A 73 5.33 3.26 13.18
CA LEU A 73 6.22 2.54 14.09
C LEU A 73 5.50 2.02 15.34
N ASP A 74 4.20 2.28 15.49
CA ASP A 74 3.40 1.71 16.57
C ASP A 74 3.17 0.20 16.36
N GLU A 75 3.18 -0.26 15.10
CA GLU A 75 3.08 -1.67 14.73
C GLU A 75 4.21 -2.11 13.79
N PRO A 76 5.47 -2.08 14.24
CA PRO A 76 6.62 -2.28 13.37
C PRO A 76 6.65 -3.68 12.75
N GLY A 77 6.02 -4.66 13.39
CA GLY A 77 5.89 -6.03 12.88
C GLY A 77 5.03 -6.15 11.60
N LYS A 78 4.19 -5.15 11.29
CA LYS A 78 3.39 -5.16 10.05
C LYS A 78 4.18 -4.68 8.83
N ILE A 79 5.24 -3.90 9.02
CA ILE A 79 6.04 -3.33 7.93
C ILE A 79 6.64 -4.44 7.03
N PRO A 80 7.34 -5.47 7.55
CA PRO A 80 7.85 -6.55 6.70
C PRO A 80 6.74 -7.34 5.99
N LEU A 81 5.56 -7.45 6.61
CA LEU A 81 4.42 -8.14 6.04
C LEU A 81 3.83 -7.39 4.85
N HIS A 82 3.67 -6.07 4.96
CA HIS A 82 3.22 -5.22 3.86
C HIS A 82 4.15 -5.28 2.66
N ASN A 83 5.46 -5.13 2.89
CA ASN A 83 6.47 -5.25 1.84
C ASN A 83 6.41 -6.61 1.15
N LEU A 84 6.17 -7.68 1.92
CA LEU A 84 6.02 -9.02 1.36
C LEU A 84 4.77 -9.13 0.47
N TYR A 85 3.61 -8.62 0.91
CA TYR A 85 2.39 -8.62 0.10
C TYR A 85 2.59 -7.90 -1.22
N GLU A 86 3.22 -6.73 -1.20
CA GLU A 86 3.50 -5.96 -2.40
C GLU A 86 4.47 -6.67 -3.31
N LEU A 87 5.53 -7.28 -2.78
CA LEU A 87 6.47 -8.09 -3.57
C LEU A 87 5.75 -9.27 -4.25
N VAL A 88 4.94 -10.00 -3.49
CA VAL A 88 4.10 -11.10 -4.01
C VAL A 88 3.20 -10.59 -5.12
N TRP A 89 2.55 -9.45 -4.89
CA TRP A 89 1.66 -8.83 -5.86
C TRP A 89 2.40 -8.39 -7.12
N ILE A 90 3.57 -7.77 -7.01
CA ILE A 90 4.39 -7.33 -8.14
C ILE A 90 4.68 -8.52 -9.05
N VAL A 91 5.07 -9.66 -8.48
CA VAL A 91 5.38 -10.86 -9.26
C VAL A 91 4.13 -11.52 -9.85
N LYS A 92 3.05 -11.66 -9.08
CA LYS A 92 1.83 -12.39 -9.50
C LYS A 92 0.92 -11.60 -10.44
N LYS A 93 0.76 -10.31 -10.14
CA LYS A 93 -0.28 -9.45 -10.71
C LYS A 93 0.34 -8.23 -11.38
N GLY A 94 1.24 -7.52 -10.70
CA GLY A 94 1.79 -6.26 -11.17
C GLY A 94 2.51 -6.39 -12.50
N TRP A 95 3.48 -7.30 -12.62
CA TRP A 95 4.24 -7.49 -13.85
C TRP A 95 3.39 -8.01 -15.01
N PRO A 96 2.59 -9.09 -14.85
CA PRO A 96 1.67 -9.52 -15.91
C PRO A 96 0.66 -8.44 -16.31
N ARG A 97 0.17 -7.64 -15.36
CA ARG A 97 -0.75 -6.53 -15.65
C ARG A 97 -0.06 -5.43 -16.45
N LEU A 98 1.15 -5.04 -16.07
CA LEU A 98 1.92 -4.05 -16.82
C LEU A 98 2.12 -4.52 -18.27
N GLN A 99 2.43 -5.79 -18.50
CA GLN A 99 2.53 -6.35 -19.85
C GLN A 99 1.22 -6.22 -20.64
N ARG A 100 0.07 -6.55 -20.02
CA ARG A 100 -1.24 -6.38 -20.67
C ARG A 100 -1.58 -4.93 -20.98
N ILE A 101 -1.26 -4.00 -20.08
CA ILE A 101 -1.45 -2.56 -20.32
C ILE A 101 -0.59 -2.09 -21.50
N LEU A 102 0.68 -2.49 -21.55
CA LEU A 102 1.58 -2.13 -22.65
C LEU A 102 1.17 -2.77 -23.98
N ALA A 103 0.55 -3.96 -23.94
CA ALA A 103 -0.02 -4.62 -25.11
C ALA A 103 -1.38 -4.04 -25.54
N GLY A 104 -1.98 -3.14 -24.75
CA GLY A 104 -3.30 -2.57 -25.00
C GLY A 104 -4.48 -3.50 -24.64
N GLU A 105 -4.23 -4.61 -23.96
CA GLU A 105 -5.25 -5.59 -23.53
C GLU A 105 -6.00 -5.14 -22.26
N GLU A 106 -5.39 -4.26 -21.45
CA GLU A 106 -5.96 -3.74 -20.21
C GLU A 106 -5.81 -2.20 -20.19
N GLU A 107 -6.89 -1.48 -19.86
CA GLU A 107 -6.89 -0.02 -19.84
C GLU A 107 -6.23 0.53 -18.55
N PHE A 108 -5.26 1.42 -18.72
CA PHE A 108 -4.71 2.19 -17.61
C PHE A 108 -5.65 3.35 -17.22
N LYS A 109 -6.07 3.39 -15.95
CA LYS A 109 -6.93 4.44 -15.40
C LYS A 109 -6.21 5.16 -14.28
N PHE A 110 -6.35 6.47 -14.25
CA PHE A 110 -5.83 7.34 -13.20
C PHE A 110 -6.95 8.24 -12.68
N SER A 111 -7.07 8.36 -11.35
CA SER A 111 -8.09 9.18 -10.70
C SER A 111 -7.43 10.12 -9.69
N PRO A 112 -7.22 11.40 -10.04
CA PRO A 112 -6.63 12.39 -9.13
C PRO A 112 -7.51 12.68 -7.92
N GLU A 113 -8.81 12.40 -7.99
CA GLU A 113 -9.75 12.57 -6.88
C GLU A 113 -9.35 11.71 -5.67
N ILE A 114 -8.79 10.52 -5.92
CA ILE A 114 -8.29 9.61 -4.87
C ILE A 114 -7.13 10.24 -4.08
N LEU A 115 -6.31 11.08 -4.72
CA LEU A 115 -5.21 11.79 -4.05
C LEU A 115 -5.71 12.80 -3.01
N LEU A 116 -6.96 13.25 -3.15
CA LEU A 116 -7.57 14.28 -2.30
C LEU A 116 -8.47 13.70 -1.20
N GLU A 117 -8.64 12.37 -1.12
CA GLU A 117 -9.47 11.69 -0.10
C GLU A 117 -8.89 11.78 1.32
N GLY A 118 -7.57 11.91 1.47
CA GLY A 118 -6.83 11.54 2.69
C GLY A 118 -7.25 12.15 4.04
N TYR A 119 -8.05 13.23 4.08
CA TYR A 119 -8.51 13.87 5.32
C TYR A 119 -9.95 14.42 5.26
N ARG A 120 -10.75 13.99 4.28
CA ARG A 120 -12.11 14.52 4.12
C ARG A 120 -13.02 13.91 5.20
N GLY A 121 -13.10 14.51 6.38
CA GLY A 121 -13.90 13.97 7.50
C GLY A 121 -15.41 13.85 7.26
N ASP A 122 -15.91 14.12 6.04
CA ASP A 122 -17.31 14.01 5.64
C ASP A 122 -17.69 12.60 5.12
N GLN A 123 -16.73 11.80 4.62
CA GLN A 123 -17.02 10.44 4.13
C GLN A 123 -16.78 9.37 5.21
N LYS A 124 -17.82 9.10 6.01
CA LYS A 124 -17.81 8.03 7.03
C LYS A 124 -17.63 6.61 6.46
N THR A 125 -17.70 6.42 5.14
CA THR A 125 -17.56 5.11 4.51
C THR A 125 -16.34 5.11 3.60
N PRO A 126 -15.32 4.28 3.87
CA PRO A 126 -14.17 4.18 3.00
C PRO A 126 -14.62 3.73 1.60
N ARG A 127 -13.97 4.28 0.57
CA ARG A 127 -14.08 3.71 -0.79
C ARG A 127 -13.88 2.20 -0.66
N LEU A 128 -14.81 1.41 -1.18
CA LEU A 128 -14.72 -0.05 -1.06
C LEU A 128 -14.04 -0.68 -2.26
N GLN A 129 -14.14 -0.04 -3.43
CA GLN A 129 -13.70 -0.57 -4.71
C GLN A 129 -12.32 -0.06 -5.13
N GLN A 130 -11.50 -0.97 -5.62
CA GLN A 130 -10.20 -0.70 -6.22
C GLN A 130 -10.36 -0.11 -7.62
N LEU A 131 -9.52 0.86 -7.98
CA LEU A 131 -9.66 1.60 -9.23
C LEU A 131 -9.42 0.66 -10.42
N GLY A 132 -10.37 0.61 -11.36
CA GLY A 132 -10.23 -0.14 -12.60
C GLY A 132 -10.42 -1.66 -12.48
N HIS A 133 -10.78 -2.19 -11.31
CA HIS A 133 -10.94 -3.63 -11.12
C HIS A 133 -12.36 -4.07 -10.73
N GLY A 134 -13.20 -3.15 -10.25
CA GLY A 134 -14.55 -3.49 -9.75
C GLY A 134 -14.55 -4.42 -8.52
N THR A 135 -13.37 -4.76 -8.01
CA THR A 135 -13.17 -5.60 -6.83
C THR A 135 -13.08 -4.75 -5.58
N SER A 136 -13.61 -5.28 -4.48
CA SER A 136 -13.45 -4.67 -3.17
C SER A 136 -12.21 -5.16 -2.46
N ARG A 137 -11.76 -4.42 -1.43
CA ARG A 137 -10.67 -4.83 -0.54
C ARG A 137 -10.88 -6.26 -0.01
N ASP A 138 -9.94 -7.15 -0.28
CA ASP A 138 -9.96 -8.52 0.24
C ASP A 138 -9.45 -8.56 1.69
N LYS A 139 -10.38 -8.51 2.64
CA LYS A 139 -10.07 -8.53 4.07
C LYS A 139 -9.51 -9.87 4.55
N THR A 140 -9.69 -10.97 3.81
CA THR A 140 -9.22 -12.30 4.25
C THR A 140 -7.69 -12.41 4.30
N LYS A 141 -7.00 -11.52 3.58
CA LYS A 141 -5.54 -11.44 3.54
C LYS A 141 -4.94 -10.52 4.60
N ILE A 142 -5.76 -9.75 5.31
CA ILE A 142 -5.30 -8.80 6.34
C ILE A 142 -4.82 -9.54 7.60
N ASP A 143 -5.36 -10.73 7.86
CA ASP A 143 -5.05 -11.56 9.03
C ASP A 143 -4.09 -12.74 8.72
N GLN A 144 -3.55 -12.82 7.49
CA GLN A 144 -2.58 -13.86 7.15
C GLN A 144 -1.25 -13.62 7.86
N THR A 145 -0.66 -14.69 8.37
CA THR A 145 0.67 -14.61 8.97
C THR A 145 1.74 -14.47 7.89
N PHE A 146 2.87 -13.82 8.24
CA PHE A 146 4.04 -13.70 7.35
C PHE A 146 4.46 -15.05 6.75
N SER A 147 4.49 -16.09 7.58
CA SER A 147 4.85 -17.46 7.17
C SER A 147 3.93 -18.01 6.07
N GLN A 148 2.63 -17.74 6.13
CA GLN A 148 1.67 -18.18 5.10
C GLN A 148 1.94 -17.47 3.77
N SER A 149 2.24 -16.17 3.81
CA SER A 149 2.56 -15.37 2.63
C SER A 149 3.87 -15.82 1.96
N VAL A 150 4.89 -16.18 2.77
CA VAL A 150 6.15 -16.75 2.27
C VAL A 150 5.94 -18.13 1.66
N GLN A 151 5.15 -19.01 2.29
CA GLN A 151 4.83 -20.32 1.74
C GLN A 151 4.12 -20.20 0.39
N GLU A 152 3.20 -19.25 0.24
CA GLU A 152 2.52 -18.99 -1.02
C GLU A 152 3.52 -18.62 -2.13
N LEU A 153 4.56 -17.81 -1.83
CA LEU A 153 5.63 -17.51 -2.79
C LEU A 153 6.42 -18.75 -3.21
N LEU A 154 6.85 -19.55 -2.23
CA LEU A 154 7.66 -20.73 -2.48
C LEU A 154 6.91 -21.74 -3.35
N ASP A 155 5.61 -21.91 -3.12
CA ASP A 155 4.79 -22.83 -3.90
C ASP A 155 4.58 -22.36 -5.34
N LEU A 156 4.54 -21.06 -5.61
CA LEU A 156 4.51 -20.54 -6.99
C LEU A 156 5.82 -20.81 -7.71
N GLU A 157 6.95 -20.56 -7.06
CA GLU A 157 8.26 -20.77 -7.68
C GLU A 157 8.43 -22.25 -8.03
N ARG A 158 7.99 -23.15 -7.14
CA ARG A 158 7.93 -24.59 -7.44
C ARG A 158 7.03 -24.90 -8.64
N ARG A 159 5.85 -24.28 -8.75
CA ARG A 159 4.94 -24.48 -9.89
C ARG A 159 5.53 -23.94 -11.20
N ARG A 160 6.21 -22.80 -11.15
CA ARG A 160 6.87 -22.19 -12.31
C ARG A 160 8.00 -23.07 -12.83
N ARG A 161 8.81 -23.66 -11.94
CA ARG A 161 9.90 -24.58 -12.32
C ARG A 161 9.44 -25.93 -12.87
N ARG A 162 8.17 -26.29 -12.66
CA ARG A 162 7.56 -27.54 -13.17
C ARG A 162 6.90 -27.37 -14.55
N LYS A 163 6.76 -26.14 -15.03
CA LYS A 163 6.27 -25.83 -16.38
C LYS A 163 7.46 -25.47 -17.27
#